data_AF-A0A7Y2E9B0-F1
#
_entry.id   AF-A0A7Y2E9B0-F1
#
_cell.length_a   1.000
_cell.length_b   1.000
_cell.length_c   1.000
_cell.angle_alpha   90.00
_cell.angle_beta   90.00
_cell.angle_gamma   90.00
#
_symmetry.space_group_name_H-M   'P 1'
#
loop_
_entity.id
_entity.type
_entity.pdbx_description
1 polymer ?
#
loop_
_entity_poly.entity_id
_entity_poly.type
_entity_poly.pdbx_seq_one_letter_code
_entity_poly.pdbx_strand_id
1 'polypeptide(L)'
;APRRQQSFLMMLDAFLPEGITELAVDSIFMMPQLGVLSKQYPEVATEVFEKDCMIRLGTAVAPWGAGKAGQPMMKATITLPGGKTETRSLSYGELALIPLGVGEVAEAVIEPTKGFDLGLGKGKPVTRTLKGGEVGIVLDARGRRPFEIPKDRSRRVELLKRWNEALNMYPREVAEPAMV
;
A
#
# COMPACT_ATOMS: atom_id res chain seq x y z
N ALA A 1 -4.96 -19.39 -2.18
CA ALA A 1 -5.00 -18.16 -1.37
C ALA A 1 -4.88 -16.95 -2.31
N PRO A 2 -5.44 -15.77 -1.96
CA PRO A 2 -5.21 -14.54 -2.73
C PRO A 2 -3.72 -14.21 -2.80
N ARG A 3 -3.30 -13.53 -3.85
CA ARG A 3 -1.94 -12.97 -3.97
C ARG A 3 -1.74 -11.88 -2.93
N ARG A 4 -0.50 -11.60 -2.53
CA ARG A 4 -0.18 -10.59 -1.50
C ARG A 4 -0.67 -9.19 -1.90
N GLN A 5 -0.61 -8.84 -3.17
CA GLN A 5 -1.18 -7.61 -3.74
C GLN A 5 -2.70 -7.53 -3.55
N GLN A 6 -3.40 -8.65 -3.76
CA GLN A 6 -4.85 -8.75 -3.56
C GLN A 6 -5.21 -8.57 -2.08
N SER A 7 -4.47 -9.23 -1.18
CA SER A 7 -4.63 -9.02 0.27
C SER A 7 -4.36 -7.58 0.68
N PHE A 8 -3.33 -6.93 0.12
CA PHE A 8 -3.04 -5.52 0.40
C PHE A 8 -4.21 -4.62 0.00
N LEU A 9 -4.73 -4.79 -1.22
CA LEU A 9 -5.88 -4.00 -1.69
C LEU A 9 -7.14 -4.25 -0.85
N MET A 10 -7.40 -5.50 -0.46
CA MET A 10 -8.50 -5.82 0.46
C MET A 10 -8.37 -5.09 1.79
N MET A 11 -7.15 -5.02 2.36
CA MET A 11 -6.90 -4.30 3.61
C MET A 11 -7.08 -2.79 3.44
N LEU A 12 -6.62 -2.22 2.32
CA LEU A 12 -6.84 -0.80 2.01
C LEU A 12 -8.34 -0.48 1.93
N ASP A 13 -9.11 -1.32 1.26
CA ASP A 13 -10.55 -1.10 1.04
C ASP A 13 -11.38 -1.35 2.31
N ALA A 14 -10.94 -2.28 3.17
CA ALA A 14 -11.60 -2.59 4.43
C ALA A 14 -11.36 -1.53 5.51
N PHE A 15 -10.11 -1.08 5.66
CA PHE A 15 -9.73 -0.18 6.76
C PHE A 15 -9.69 1.30 6.35
N LEU A 16 -9.56 1.60 5.06
CA LEU A 16 -9.34 2.95 4.54
C LEU A 16 -8.28 3.72 5.35
N PRO A 17 -7.06 3.17 5.51
CA PRO A 17 -6.04 3.78 6.35
C PRO A 17 -5.69 5.19 5.85
N GLU A 18 -5.32 6.05 6.79
CA GLU A 18 -4.99 7.46 6.58
C GLU A 18 -3.52 7.73 6.96
N GLY A 19 -2.86 8.60 6.22
CA GLY A 19 -1.45 8.91 6.45
C GLY A 19 -0.54 7.79 5.95
N ILE A 20 0.49 7.48 6.74
CA ILE A 20 1.49 6.45 6.42
C ILE A 20 1.25 5.27 7.35
N THR A 21 0.93 4.10 6.79
CA THR A 21 0.50 2.92 7.56
C THR A 21 1.18 1.66 7.05
N GLU A 22 1.81 0.89 7.95
CA GLU A 22 2.35 -0.44 7.63
C GLU A 22 1.22 -1.48 7.69
N LEU A 23 1.15 -2.35 6.68
CA LEU A 23 0.19 -3.45 6.62
C LEU A 23 0.90 -4.80 6.69
N ALA A 24 0.31 -5.71 7.44
CA ALA A 24 0.78 -7.08 7.63
C ALA A 24 -0.40 -8.05 7.73
N VAL A 25 -0.15 -9.33 7.48
CA VAL A 25 -1.13 -10.41 7.62
C VAL A 25 -0.58 -11.54 8.48
N ASP A 26 -1.45 -12.20 9.23
CA ASP A 26 -1.16 -13.52 9.81
C ASP A 26 -1.29 -14.56 8.70
N SER A 27 -0.17 -15.23 8.38
CA SER A 27 -0.12 -16.16 7.26
C SER A 27 -0.50 -17.60 7.60
N ILE A 28 -0.38 -17.99 8.87
CA ILE A 28 -0.60 -19.37 9.34
C ILE A 28 -1.78 -19.49 10.31
N PHE A 29 -2.48 -18.38 10.58
CA PHE A 29 -3.66 -18.32 11.45
C PHE A 29 -3.39 -18.88 12.85
N MET A 30 -2.21 -18.55 13.38
CA MET A 30 -1.78 -18.98 14.71
C MET A 30 -1.83 -17.84 15.74
N MET A 31 -2.10 -16.59 15.34
CA MET A 31 -2.07 -15.46 16.27
C MET A 31 -3.00 -15.66 17.50
N PRO A 32 -4.24 -16.19 17.37
CA PRO A 32 -5.07 -16.48 18.54
C PRO A 32 -4.46 -17.53 19.49
N GLN A 33 -3.86 -18.60 18.94
CA GLN A 33 -3.26 -19.70 19.69
C GLN A 33 -1.95 -19.25 20.36
N LEU A 34 -1.15 -18.43 19.68
CA LEU A 34 0.04 -17.80 20.26
C LEU A 34 -0.34 -16.85 21.41
N GLY A 35 -1.50 -16.20 21.34
CA GLY A 35 -2.05 -15.42 22.46
C GLY A 35 -2.38 -16.26 23.70
N VAL A 36 -2.72 -17.53 23.55
CA VAL A 36 -2.86 -18.47 24.68
C VAL A 36 -1.49 -18.92 25.17
N LEU A 37 -0.60 -19.30 24.24
CA LEU A 37 0.76 -19.78 24.54
C LEU A 37 1.60 -18.74 25.28
N SER A 38 1.45 -17.45 24.95
CA SER A 38 2.22 -16.35 25.52
C SER A 38 2.07 -16.19 27.03
N LYS A 39 0.98 -16.69 27.62
CA LYS A 39 0.77 -16.68 29.08
C LYS A 39 1.77 -17.55 29.84
N GLN A 40 2.27 -18.61 29.20
CA GLN A 40 3.20 -19.57 29.79
C GLN A 40 4.60 -19.46 29.18
N TYR A 41 4.70 -19.19 27.88
CA TYR A 41 5.95 -19.12 27.12
C TYR A 41 5.99 -17.85 26.25
N PRO A 42 6.13 -16.65 26.86
CA PRO A 42 6.03 -15.38 26.15
C PRO A 42 7.11 -15.19 25.08
N GLU A 43 8.35 -15.60 25.35
CA GLU A 43 9.47 -15.46 24.42
C GLU A 43 9.27 -16.33 23.18
N VAL A 44 8.91 -17.61 23.37
CA VAL A 44 8.65 -18.55 22.27
C VAL A 44 7.45 -18.09 21.44
N ALA A 45 6.37 -17.66 22.09
CA ALA A 45 5.19 -17.17 21.37
C ALA A 45 5.51 -15.92 20.53
N THR A 46 6.36 -15.02 21.04
CA THR A 46 6.81 -13.83 20.33
C THR A 46 7.71 -14.20 19.15
N GLU A 47 8.65 -15.11 19.33
CA GLU A 47 9.54 -15.55 18.26
C GLU A 47 8.77 -16.17 17.07
N VAL A 48 7.84 -17.10 17.35
CA VAL A 48 6.99 -17.70 16.31
C VAL A 48 6.08 -16.66 15.66
N PHE A 49 5.58 -15.70 16.45
CA PHE A 49 4.76 -14.62 15.92
C PHE A 49 5.53 -13.75 14.92
N GLU A 50 6.73 -13.30 15.29
CA GLU A 50 7.53 -12.38 14.48
C GLU A 50 8.15 -13.07 13.26
N LYS A 51 8.62 -14.31 13.41
CA LYS A 51 9.33 -15.04 12.35
C LYS A 51 8.42 -15.81 11.40
N ASP A 52 7.35 -16.40 11.92
CA ASP A 52 6.52 -17.36 11.16
C ASP A 52 5.10 -16.86 10.88
N CYS A 53 4.49 -16.09 11.79
CA CYS A 53 3.11 -15.63 11.59
C CYS A 53 3.02 -14.34 10.78
N MET A 54 3.81 -13.33 11.15
CA MET A 54 3.64 -11.97 10.66
C MET A 54 4.32 -11.74 9.31
N ILE A 55 3.54 -11.79 8.24
CA ILE A 55 4.02 -11.42 6.91
C ILE A 55 3.76 -9.93 6.66
N ARG A 56 4.84 -9.15 6.57
CA ARG A 56 4.79 -7.72 6.21
C ARG A 56 4.44 -7.59 4.74
N LEU A 57 3.29 -6.96 4.45
CA LEU A 57 2.89 -6.66 3.08
C LEU A 57 3.64 -5.42 2.55
N GLY A 58 3.81 -4.42 3.41
CA GLY A 58 4.55 -3.20 3.11
C GLY A 58 3.85 -1.95 3.66
N THR A 59 4.06 -0.80 3.02
CA THR A 59 3.60 0.50 3.53
C THR A 59 2.58 1.15 2.60
N ALA A 60 1.44 1.57 3.13
CA ALA A 60 0.46 2.40 2.45
C ALA A 60 0.71 3.88 2.77
N VAL A 61 0.67 4.73 1.75
CA VAL A 61 0.73 6.19 1.86
C VAL A 61 -0.55 6.77 1.28
N ALA A 62 -1.44 7.26 2.14
CA ALA A 62 -2.78 7.69 1.79
C ALA A 62 -3.10 9.07 2.38
N PRO A 63 -2.90 10.16 1.61
CA PRO A 63 -3.35 11.48 2.03
C PRO A 63 -4.88 11.53 2.20
N TRP A 64 -5.37 12.20 3.24
CA TRP A 64 -6.81 12.40 3.43
C TRP A 64 -7.24 13.82 3.06
N GLY A 65 -8.47 13.93 2.55
CA GLY A 65 -9.04 15.16 2.03
C GLY A 65 -9.98 14.90 0.86
N ALA A 66 -10.97 15.77 0.70
CA ALA A 66 -11.88 15.73 -0.43
C ALA A 66 -11.22 16.31 -1.69
N GLY A 67 -11.48 15.71 -2.84
CA GLY A 67 -10.94 16.14 -4.12
C GLY A 67 -11.78 15.64 -5.29
N LYS A 68 -11.46 16.10 -6.49
CA LYS A 68 -12.11 15.66 -7.72
C LYS A 68 -11.18 14.75 -8.50
N ALA A 69 -11.74 13.75 -9.19
CA ALA A 69 -10.98 12.85 -10.04
C ALA A 69 -10.02 13.62 -10.98
N GLY A 70 -8.76 13.19 -11.02
CA GLY A 70 -7.71 13.82 -11.85
C GLY A 70 -7.05 15.07 -11.24
N GLN A 71 -7.55 15.60 -10.11
CA GLN A 71 -6.89 16.70 -9.40
C GLN A 71 -5.55 16.22 -8.81
N PRO A 72 -4.45 16.99 -8.94
CA PRO A 72 -3.18 16.64 -8.30
C PRO A 72 -3.32 16.45 -6.78
N MET A 73 -2.91 15.30 -6.25
CA MET A 73 -3.04 14.96 -4.84
C MET A 73 -1.71 15.00 -4.10
N MET A 74 -0.67 14.37 -4.66
CA MET A 74 0.64 14.33 -4.02
C MET A 74 1.77 14.12 -5.02
N LYS A 75 2.98 14.51 -4.61
CA LYS A 75 4.24 14.09 -5.22
C LYS A 75 5.07 13.36 -4.17
N ALA A 76 5.48 12.14 -4.48
CA ALA A 76 6.34 11.32 -3.62
C ALA A 76 7.72 11.17 -4.28
N THR A 77 8.77 11.50 -3.53
CA THR A 77 10.17 11.28 -3.92
C THR A 77 10.74 10.24 -2.96
N ILE A 78 11.11 9.07 -3.49
CA ILE A 78 11.50 7.90 -2.69
C ILE A 78 12.90 7.48 -3.10
N THR A 79 13.82 7.45 -2.15
CA THR A 79 15.20 6.99 -2.31
C THR A 79 15.28 5.54 -1.87
N LEU A 80 15.39 4.64 -2.86
CA LEU A 80 15.45 3.20 -2.70
C LEU A 80 16.84 2.74 -2.22
N PRO A 81 16.96 1.49 -1.72
CA PRO A 81 18.25 0.86 -1.48
C PRO A 81 19.19 0.99 -2.70
N GLY A 82 20.46 1.28 -2.44
CA GLY A 82 21.45 1.56 -3.49
C GLY A 82 21.43 3.00 -4.02
N GLY A 83 20.63 3.90 -3.44
CA GLY A 83 20.66 5.34 -3.71
C GLY A 83 19.86 5.78 -4.94
N LYS A 84 19.16 4.85 -5.61
CA LYS A 84 18.27 5.19 -6.72
C LYS A 84 17.05 5.95 -6.21
N THR A 85 16.81 7.15 -6.74
CA THR A 85 15.61 7.93 -6.43
C THR A 85 14.54 7.75 -7.50
N GLU A 86 13.31 7.50 -7.07
CA GLU A 86 12.11 7.45 -7.89
C GLU A 86 11.15 8.57 -7.48
N THR A 87 10.58 9.29 -8.46
CA THR A 87 9.58 10.34 -8.21
C THR A 87 8.26 9.96 -8.86
N ARG A 88 7.17 10.01 -8.09
CA ARG A 88 5.81 9.72 -8.54
C ARG A 88 4.88 10.87 -8.17
N SER A 89 4.22 11.44 -9.16
CA SER A 89 3.11 12.36 -8.97
C SER A 89 1.80 11.60 -9.15
N LEU A 90 0.89 11.70 -8.19
CA LEU A 90 -0.42 11.07 -8.25
C LEU A 90 -1.53 12.11 -8.18
N SER A 91 -2.54 11.88 -8.98
CA SER A 91 -3.81 12.58 -8.98
C SER A 91 -4.88 11.80 -8.21
N TYR A 92 -5.91 12.51 -7.75
CA TYR A 92 -7.04 11.94 -7.03
C TYR A 92 -7.72 10.86 -7.89
N GLY A 93 -7.87 9.67 -7.31
CA GLY A 93 -8.40 8.47 -7.96
C GLY A 93 -7.32 7.46 -8.38
N GLU A 94 -6.03 7.76 -8.21
CA GLU A 94 -4.94 6.90 -8.67
C GLU A 94 -4.36 5.99 -7.57
N LEU A 95 -3.72 4.92 -8.01
CA LEU A 95 -2.87 4.05 -7.21
C LEU A 95 -1.52 3.93 -7.90
N ALA A 96 -0.45 3.79 -7.12
CA ALA A 96 0.84 3.38 -7.66
C ALA A 96 1.54 2.42 -6.68
N LEU A 97 2.25 1.45 -7.24
CA LEU A 97 3.10 0.53 -6.50
C LEU A 97 4.56 0.86 -6.78
N ILE A 98 5.34 1.02 -5.71
CA ILE A 98 6.79 1.11 -5.75
C ILE A 98 7.35 -0.16 -5.10
N PRO A 99 7.98 -1.06 -5.88
CA PRO A 99 8.57 -2.28 -5.34
C PRO A 99 9.62 -1.97 -4.27
N LEU A 100 9.48 -2.61 -3.11
CA LEU A 100 10.44 -2.57 -2.01
C LEU A 100 10.27 -3.86 -1.21
N GLY A 101 11.30 -4.69 -1.16
CA GLY A 101 11.24 -6.05 -0.63
C GLY A 101 11.17 -6.13 0.90
N VAL A 102 11.01 -7.36 1.40
CA VAL A 102 11.02 -7.67 2.83
C VAL A 102 12.37 -7.30 3.44
N GLY A 103 12.35 -6.56 4.54
CA GLY A 103 13.55 -6.08 5.23
C GLY A 103 14.20 -4.84 4.61
N GLU A 104 13.75 -4.42 3.43
CA GLU A 104 14.24 -3.19 2.79
C GLU A 104 13.51 -1.95 3.32
N VAL A 105 14.25 -0.83 3.36
CA VAL A 105 13.74 0.47 3.78
C VAL A 105 14.09 1.52 2.73
N ALA A 106 13.25 2.55 2.61
CA ALA A 106 13.46 3.67 1.70
C ALA A 106 13.15 5.00 2.38
N GLU A 107 13.97 6.01 2.16
CA GLU A 107 13.68 7.37 2.63
C GLU A 107 12.71 8.05 1.65
N ALA A 108 11.60 8.56 2.16
CA ALA A 108 10.56 9.17 1.36
C ALA A 108 10.29 10.61 1.79
N VAL A 109 10.18 11.51 0.82
CA VAL A 109 9.61 12.85 0.97
C VAL A 109 8.30 12.88 0.20
N ILE A 110 7.19 13.07 0.93
CA ILE A 110 5.84 13.07 0.37
C ILE A 110 5.25 14.46 0.52
N GLU A 111 4.90 15.07 -0.60
CA GLU A 111 4.41 16.43 -0.71
C GLU A 111 2.92 16.41 -1.13
N PRO A 112 1.96 16.40 -0.18
CA PRO A 112 0.55 16.52 -0.52
C PRO A 112 0.23 17.93 -1.03
N THR A 113 -0.76 18.08 -1.90
CA THR A 113 -1.25 19.40 -2.29
C THR A 113 -2.12 20.02 -1.19
N LYS A 114 -2.41 21.33 -1.26
CA LYS A 114 -3.10 22.11 -0.21
C LYS A 114 -4.43 21.53 0.30
N GLY A 115 -5.09 20.66 -0.47
CA GLY A 115 -6.35 20.02 -0.08
C GLY A 115 -6.19 18.78 0.81
N PHE A 116 -4.98 18.21 0.88
CA PHE A 116 -4.74 16.89 1.45
C PHE A 116 -3.72 16.93 2.59
N ASP A 117 -3.84 15.99 3.52
CA ASP A 117 -3.03 15.89 4.73
C ASP A 117 -2.54 14.45 4.93
N LEU A 118 -1.37 14.31 5.52
CA LEU A 118 -0.70 13.03 5.82
C LEU A 118 -0.34 12.88 7.31
N GLY A 119 -0.80 13.77 8.19
CA GLY A 119 -0.50 13.74 9.62
C GLY A 119 -0.02 15.06 10.20
N LEU A 120 0.54 15.95 9.37
CA LEU A 120 1.24 17.16 9.81
C LEU A 120 0.51 18.47 9.50
N GLY A 121 -0.65 18.37 8.86
CA GLY A 121 -1.41 19.52 8.36
C GLY A 121 -1.49 19.52 6.84
N LYS A 122 -2.56 20.11 6.33
CA LYS A 122 -2.83 20.21 4.89
C LYS A 122 -1.66 20.82 4.10
N GLY A 123 -1.28 20.15 3.02
CA GLY A 123 -0.22 20.58 2.11
C GLY A 123 1.18 20.58 2.70
N LYS A 124 1.37 20.08 3.93
CA LYS A 124 2.71 20.03 4.53
C LYS A 124 3.45 18.76 4.09
N PRO A 125 4.71 18.89 3.66
CA PRO A 125 5.51 17.74 3.29
C PRO A 125 5.81 16.87 4.52
N VAL A 126 5.90 15.56 4.30
CA VAL A 126 6.26 14.57 5.31
C VAL A 126 7.50 13.81 4.83
N THR A 127 8.53 13.79 5.68
CA THR A 127 9.71 12.93 5.49
C THR A 127 9.65 11.74 6.43
N ARG A 128 9.71 10.52 5.88
CA ARG A 128 9.67 9.26 6.65
C ARG A 128 10.44 8.15 5.95
N THR A 129 11.04 7.27 6.75
CA THR A 129 11.50 5.96 6.32
C THR A 129 10.28 5.05 6.12
N LEU A 130 10.10 4.53 4.91
CA LEU A 130 9.05 3.57 4.56
C LEU A 130 9.63 2.16 4.52
N LYS A 131 8.88 1.18 5.03
CA LYS A 131 9.29 -0.23 5.01
C LYS A 131 8.65 -0.98 3.86
N GLY A 132 9.45 -1.82 3.21
CA GLY A 132 9.00 -2.75 2.19
C GLY A 132 8.29 -3.97 2.78
N GLY A 133 8.02 -4.92 1.91
CA GLY A 133 7.37 -6.18 2.26
C GLY A 133 7.15 -7.04 1.02
N GLU A 134 6.29 -8.04 1.14
CA GLU A 134 5.90 -8.92 0.02
C GLU A 134 5.22 -8.16 -1.15
N VAL A 135 4.74 -6.94 -0.92
CA VAL A 135 4.17 -6.06 -1.94
C VAL A 135 5.07 -4.84 -2.18
N GLY A 136 5.40 -4.10 -1.12
CA GLY A 136 6.21 -2.87 -1.20
C GLY A 136 5.46 -1.63 -0.74
N ILE A 137 5.74 -0.48 -1.36
CA ILE A 137 5.11 0.80 -1.00
C ILE A 137 3.94 1.07 -1.95
N VAL A 138 2.74 1.20 -1.40
CA VAL A 138 1.54 1.58 -2.16
C VAL A 138 1.19 3.03 -1.87
N LEU A 139 1.24 3.84 -2.93
CA LEU A 139 0.77 5.22 -2.94
C LEU A 139 -0.73 5.20 -3.30
N ASP A 140 -1.59 5.46 -2.31
CA ASP A 140 -3.05 5.43 -2.46
C ASP A 140 -3.63 6.84 -2.53
N ALA A 141 -3.81 7.33 -3.75
CA ALA A 141 -4.41 8.61 -4.03
C ALA A 141 -5.91 8.51 -4.36
N ARG A 142 -6.58 7.41 -4.00
CA ARG A 142 -8.02 7.22 -4.32
C ARG A 142 -8.94 8.11 -3.49
N GLY A 143 -8.39 8.79 -2.49
CA GLY A 143 -9.10 9.66 -1.56
C GLY A 143 -9.42 8.98 -0.24
N ARG A 144 -9.43 9.77 0.82
CA ARG A 144 -9.96 9.40 2.14
C ARG A 144 -10.82 10.54 2.64
N ARG A 145 -12.00 10.20 3.17
CA ARG A 145 -12.99 11.15 3.70
C ARG A 145 -13.35 12.28 2.70
N PRO A 146 -14.11 11.96 1.63
CA PRO A 146 -14.72 10.67 1.34
C PRO A 146 -13.85 9.76 0.46
N PHE A 147 -14.11 8.45 0.51
CA PHE A 147 -13.69 7.49 -0.51
C PHE A 147 -14.93 7.15 -1.33
N GLU A 148 -14.94 7.57 -2.60
CA GLU A 148 -16.12 7.42 -3.47
C GLU A 148 -15.79 6.59 -4.70
N ILE A 149 -16.63 5.59 -4.95
CA ILE A 149 -16.57 4.79 -6.17
C ILE A 149 -17.63 5.32 -7.14
N PRO A 150 -17.31 5.49 -8.44
CA PRO A 150 -18.30 5.91 -9.43
C PRO A 150 -19.55 5.02 -9.45
N LYS A 151 -20.73 5.64 -9.44
CA LYS A 151 -22.03 4.95 -9.56
C LYS A 151 -22.24 4.38 -10.95
N ASP A 152 -21.78 5.11 -11.98
CA ASP A 152 -21.80 4.64 -13.36
C ASP A 152 -20.97 3.36 -13.51
N ARG A 153 -21.56 2.32 -14.11
CA ARG A 153 -20.95 0.99 -14.21
C ARG A 153 -19.69 1.02 -15.06
N SER A 154 -19.72 1.70 -16.21
CA SER A 154 -18.61 1.71 -17.16
C SER A 154 -17.39 2.40 -16.55
N ARG A 155 -17.58 3.59 -15.97
CA ARG A 155 -16.53 4.33 -15.26
C ARG A 155 -15.97 3.55 -14.07
N ARG A 156 -16.83 2.85 -13.32
CA ARG A 156 -16.38 2.02 -12.19
C ARG A 156 -15.50 0.86 -12.66
N VAL A 157 -15.92 0.13 -13.70
CA VAL A 157 -15.15 -1.00 -14.24
C VAL A 157 -13.79 -0.55 -14.76
N GLU A 158 -13.74 0.57 -15.49
CA GLU A 158 -12.49 1.15 -15.98
C GLU A 158 -11.55 1.55 -14.83
N LEU A 159 -12.09 2.20 -13.79
CA LEU A 159 -11.30 2.58 -12.62
C LEU A 159 -10.73 1.37 -11.88
N LEU A 160 -11.54 0.34 -11.65
CA LEU A 160 -11.10 -0.90 -11.01
C LEU A 160 -10.01 -1.62 -11.83
N LYS A 161 -10.11 -1.62 -13.17
CA LYS A 161 -9.06 -2.18 -14.04
C LYS A 161 -7.73 -1.43 -13.89
N ARG A 162 -7.77 -0.09 -13.90
CA ARG A 162 -6.57 0.74 -13.68
C ARG A 162 -5.92 0.48 -12.33
N TRP A 163 -6.72 0.32 -11.27
CA TRP A 163 -6.20 -0.04 -9.94
C TRP A 163 -5.56 -1.43 -9.93
N ASN A 164 -6.19 -2.40 -10.62
CA ASN A 164 -5.63 -3.74 -10.74
C ASN A 164 -4.28 -3.76 -11.46
N GLU A 165 -4.17 -3.00 -12.54
CA GLU A 165 -2.93 -2.84 -13.30
C GLU A 165 -1.85 -2.15 -12.47
N ALA A 166 -2.20 -1.04 -11.80
CA ALA A 166 -1.27 -0.26 -10.96
C ALA A 166 -0.65 -1.08 -9.83
N LEU A 167 -1.39 -2.05 -9.28
CA LEU A 167 -0.93 -2.92 -8.20
C LEU A 167 -0.46 -4.30 -8.67
N ASN A 168 -0.39 -4.56 -9.98
CA ASN A 168 -0.01 -5.86 -10.54
C ASN A 168 -0.82 -7.03 -9.93
N MET A 169 -2.13 -6.85 -9.84
CA MET A 169 -3.07 -7.76 -9.15
C MET A 169 -3.18 -9.15 -9.78
N TYR A 170 -3.00 -9.24 -11.10
CA TYR A 170 -3.12 -10.48 -11.87
C TYR A 170 -1.85 -10.71 -12.69
N PRO A 171 -1.45 -11.98 -12.94
CA PRO A 171 -0.43 -12.27 -13.93
C PRO A 171 -0.82 -11.65 -15.27
N ARG A 172 0.10 -10.94 -15.90
CA ARG A 172 -0.07 -10.59 -17.31
C ARG A 172 0.12 -11.87 -18.10
N GLU A 173 -0.79 -12.18 -19.02
CA GLU A 173 -0.56 -13.26 -19.98
C GLU A 173 0.80 -13.01 -20.64
N VAL A 174 1.72 -13.95 -20.47
CA VAL A 174 2.96 -13.93 -21.24
C VAL A 174 2.50 -14.20 -22.67
N ALA A 175 2.61 -13.20 -23.55
CA ALA A 175 2.38 -13.42 -24.97
C ALA A 175 3.29 -14.59 -25.39
N GLU A 176 2.69 -15.70 -25.81
CA GLU A 176 3.47 -16.78 -26.41
C GLU A 176 4.28 -16.18 -27.56
N PRO A 177 5.59 -16.48 -27.67
CA PRO A 177 6.34 -16.05 -28.83
C PRO A 177 5.63 -16.63 -30.05
N ALA A 178 5.22 -15.77 -30.98
CA ALA A 178 4.64 -16.19 -32.23
C ALA A 178 5.60 -17.21 -32.87
N MET A 179 5.16 -18.46 -32.96
CA MET A 179 5.89 -19.46 -33.71
C MET A 179 5.94 -18.99 -35.16
N VAL A 180 7.13 -18.59 -35.61
CA VAL A 180 7.50 -18.41 -37.01
C VAL A 180 8.63 -19.39 -37.29
#